data_AF-A0AAD3M400-F1
#
_entry.id   AF-A0AAD3M400-F1
#
_cell.length_a   1.000
_cell.length_b   1.000
_cell.length_c   1.000
_cell.angle_alpha   90.00
_cell.angle_beta   90.00
_cell.angle_gamma   90.00
#
_symmetry.space_group_name_H-M   'P 1'
#
loop_
_entity.id
_entity.type
_entity.pdbx_description
1 polymer ?
#
loop_
_entity_poly.entity_id
_entity_poly.type
_entity_poly.pdbx_seq_one_letter_code
_entity_poly.pdbx_strand_id
1 'polypeptide(L)'
;VCIFIGETLLFLNWAITADILMFVVIPTRRATAVAFQSFTSHLLGDAGSPYLIGLISDALQQSYATSALWRFLSLGYALMLCPFIIVLGGMFFLATALFFLDDREKAEKQLARPPSSVRV
;
A
#
# COMPACT_ATOMS: atom_id res chain seq x y z
N VAL A 1 1.57 17.53 -16.54
CA VAL A 1 0.71 16.48 -17.14
C VAL A 1 0.98 15.11 -16.52
N CYS A 2 2.19 14.56 -16.58
CA CYS A 2 2.48 13.23 -16.01
C CYS A 2 2.22 13.13 -14.49
N ILE A 3 2.61 14.13 -13.71
CA ILE A 3 2.34 14.18 -12.26
C ILE A 3 0.83 14.16 -11.99
N PHE A 4 0.04 14.96 -12.72
CA PHE A 4 -1.42 15.01 -12.59
C PHE A 4 -2.08 13.66 -12.89
N ILE A 5 -1.66 13.00 -13.98
CA ILE A 5 -2.16 11.67 -14.33
C ILE A 5 -1.76 10.66 -13.25
N GLY A 6 -0.51 10.69 -12.80
CA GLY A 6 0.00 9.80 -11.75
C GLY A 6 -0.78 9.92 -10.45
N GLU A 7 -0.95 11.13 -9.93
CA GLU A 7 -1.74 11.39 -8.73
C GLU A 7 -3.19 10.92 -8.89
N THR A 8 -3.83 11.23 -10.03
CA THR A 8 -5.21 10.80 -10.30
C THR A 8 -5.34 9.27 -10.26
N LEU A 9 -4.41 8.55 -10.89
CA LEU A 9 -4.39 7.08 -10.88
C LEU A 9 -4.10 6.52 -9.48
N LEU A 10 -3.23 7.17 -8.71
CA LEU A 10 -2.95 6.79 -7.32
C LEU A 10 -4.20 6.91 -6.44
N PHE A 11 -4.95 8.01 -6.55
CA PHE A 11 -6.20 8.19 -5.79
C PHE A 11 -7.28 7.17 -6.17
N LEU A 12 -7.33 6.71 -7.43
CA LEU A 12 -8.29 5.70 -7.86
C LEU A 12 -8.04 4.32 -7.19
N ASN A 13 -6.78 4.00 -6.87
CA ASN A 13 -6.44 2.74 -6.21
C ASN A 13 -7.07 2.60 -4.83
N TRP A 14 -7.39 3.70 -4.15
CA TRP A 14 -8.01 3.66 -2.83
C TRP A 14 -9.38 2.99 -2.86
N ALA A 15 -10.23 3.38 -3.82
CA ALA A 15 -11.55 2.79 -4.00
C ALA A 15 -11.47 1.32 -4.43
N ILE A 16 -10.58 0.99 -5.37
CA ILE A 16 -10.44 -0.38 -5.88
C ILE A 16 -9.95 -1.33 -4.79
N THR A 17 -8.98 -0.90 -3.97
CA THR A 17 -8.44 -1.77 -2.91
C THR A 17 -9.49 -2.05 -1.84
N ALA A 18 -10.34 -1.08 -1.51
CA ALA A 18 -11.46 -1.29 -0.60
C ALA A 18 -12.48 -2.31 -1.15
N ASP A 19 -12.79 -2.22 -2.45
CA ASP A 19 -13.71 -3.13 -3.13
C ASP A 19 -13.17 -4.57 -3.20
N ILE A 20 -11.89 -4.73 -3.59
CA ILE A 20 -11.20 -6.03 -3.59
C ILE A 20 -11.31 -6.70 -2.21
N LEU A 21 -11.04 -5.96 -1.14
CA LEU A 21 -11.08 -6.50 0.22
C LEU A 21 -12.48 -6.99 0.62
N MET A 22 -13.53 -6.31 0.17
CA MET A 22 -14.90 -6.76 0.44
C MET A 22 -15.26 -8.03 -0.33
N PHE A 23 -14.69 -8.26 -1.52
CA PHE A 23 -14.93 -9.48 -2.30
C PHE A 23 -14.19 -10.71 -1.76
N VAL A 24 -13.02 -10.53 -1.16
CA VAL A 24 -12.19 -11.67 -0.67
C VAL A 24 -12.34 -11.94 0.83
N VAL A 25 -13.10 -11.12 1.57
CA VAL A 25 -13.32 -11.29 3.02
C VAL A 25 -14.81 -11.41 3.35
N ILE A 26 -15.16 -12.44 4.12
CA ILE A 26 -16.52 -12.67 4.62
C ILE A 26 -17.00 -11.52 5.52
N PRO A 27 -18.31 -11.18 5.52
CA PRO A 27 -18.83 -10.01 6.22
C PRO A 27 -18.44 -9.91 7.70
N THR A 28 -18.43 -11.04 8.42
CA THR A 28 -18.12 -11.10 9.86
C THR A 28 -16.69 -10.72 10.22
N ARG A 29 -15.76 -10.69 9.25
CA ARG A 29 -14.34 -10.39 9.45
C ARG A 29 -13.84 -9.15 8.71
N ARG A 30 -14.72 -8.49 7.94
CA ARG A 30 -14.34 -7.32 7.12
C ARG A 30 -13.77 -6.18 7.95
N ALA A 31 -14.32 -5.91 9.13
CA ALA A 31 -13.84 -4.84 10.00
C ALA A 31 -12.36 -5.01 10.38
N THR A 32 -11.96 -6.22 10.77
CA THR A 32 -10.57 -6.54 11.09
C THR A 32 -9.67 -6.45 9.86
N ALA A 33 -10.15 -6.92 8.71
CA ALA A 33 -9.38 -6.86 7.46
C ALA A 33 -9.13 -5.42 6.99
N VAL A 34 -10.16 -4.56 7.04
CA VAL A 34 -10.03 -3.11 6.76
C VAL A 34 -9.08 -2.45 7.75
N ALA A 35 -9.19 -2.78 9.05
CA ALA A 35 -8.31 -2.23 10.07
C ALA A 35 -6.84 -2.61 9.81
N PHE A 36 -6.58 -3.87 9.44
CA PHE A 36 -5.23 -4.34 9.14
C PHE A 36 -4.66 -3.70 7.87
N GLN A 37 -5.48 -3.56 6.82
CA GLN A 37 -5.11 -2.87 5.60
C GLN A 37 -4.74 -1.40 5.90
N SER A 38 -5.60 -0.69 6.62
CA SER A 38 -5.37 0.70 7.00
C SER A 38 -4.13 0.86 7.86
N PHE A 39 -3.98 0.01 8.89
CA PHE A 39 -2.81 0.00 9.77
C PHE A 39 -1.51 -0.17 8.99
N THR A 40 -1.47 -1.14 8.07
CA THR A 40 -0.28 -1.41 7.26
C THR A 40 0.07 -0.22 6.36
N SER A 41 -0.92 0.38 5.71
CA SER A 41 -0.73 1.57 4.87
C SER A 41 -0.21 2.78 5.65
N HIS A 42 -0.78 3.06 6.83
CA HIS A 42 -0.33 4.19 7.64
C HIS A 42 1.04 3.93 8.26
N LEU A 43 1.31 2.70 8.72
CA LEU A 43 2.59 2.36 9.34
C LEU A 43 3.74 2.49 8.33
N LEU A 44 3.60 1.89 7.14
CA LEU A 44 4.67 1.83 6.15
C LEU A 44 4.69 3.08 5.25
N GLY A 45 3.52 3.62 4.91
CA GLY A 45 3.37 4.83 4.14
C GLY A 45 3.55 6.07 5.01
N ASP A 46 2.51 6.48 5.72
CA ASP A 46 2.45 7.80 6.35
C ASP A 46 3.49 8.00 7.46
N ALA A 47 3.72 6.99 8.30
CA ALA A 47 4.67 7.06 9.40
C ALA A 47 6.09 6.63 8.97
N GLY A 48 6.20 5.56 8.19
CA GLY A 48 7.48 4.97 7.80
C GLY A 48 8.21 5.73 6.69
N SER A 49 7.48 6.22 5.68
CA SER A 49 8.12 6.81 4.50
C SER A 49 8.85 8.12 4.77
N PRO A 50 8.37 9.07 5.61
CA PRO A 50 9.13 10.30 5.88
C PRO A 50 10.43 10.02 6.62
N TYR A 51 10.42 9.04 7.53
CA TYR A 51 11.62 8.60 8.25
C TYR A 51 12.67 8.02 7.27
N LEU A 52 12.25 7.13 6.38
CA LEU A 52 13.14 6.53 5.38
C LEU A 52 13.72 7.58 4.41
N ILE A 53 12.88 8.49 3.90
CA ILE A 53 13.32 9.58 3.01
C ILE A 53 14.30 10.50 3.75
N GLY A 54 14.02 10.83 5.01
CA GLY A 54 14.91 11.62 5.86
C GLY A 54 16.28 10.98 6.03
N LEU A 55 16.32 9.68 6.37
CA LEU A 55 17.59 8.94 6.50
C LEU A 55 18.42 8.95 5.21
N ILE A 56 17.78 8.78 4.04
CA ILE A 56 18.48 8.82 2.76
C ILE A 56 19.00 10.24 2.46
N SER A 57 18.18 11.26 2.74
CA SER A 57 18.57 12.66 2.58
C SER A 57 19.78 13.00 3.45
N ASP A 58 19.78 12.58 4.71
CA ASP A 58 20.88 12.85 5.65
C ASP A 58 22.15 12.10 5.25
N ALA A 59 22.04 10.85 4.80
CA ALA A 59 23.18 10.07 4.30
C ALA A 59 23.82 10.71 3.04
N LEU A 60 22.99 11.26 2.14
CA LEU A 60 23.48 12.00 0.98
C LEU A 60 24.17 13.30 1.41
N GLN A 61 23.63 14.04 2.38
CA GLN A 61 24.26 15.26 2.90
C GLN A 61 25.60 15.00 3.56
N GLN A 62 25.80 13.86 4.23
CA GLN A 62 27.09 13.54 4.83
C GLN A 62 28.20 13.33 3.78
N SER A 63 27.82 12.98 2.54
CA SER A 63 28.74 12.76 1.42
C SER A 63 29.06 14.03 0.63
N TYR A 64 28.24 15.09 0.72
CA TYR A 64 28.39 16.33 -0.03
C TYR A 64 28.42 17.55 0.91
N ALA A 65 29.44 18.41 0.78
CA ALA A 65 29.69 19.54 1.70
C ALA A 65 28.43 20.38 2.03
N THR A 66 28.30 20.81 3.28
CA THR A 66 27.14 21.43 3.96
C THR A 66 26.71 22.80 3.41
N SER A 67 26.41 22.88 2.11
CA SER A 67 25.80 24.03 1.46
C SER A 67 24.27 23.92 1.55
N ALA A 68 23.59 25.07 1.69
CA ALA A 68 22.13 25.14 1.62
C ALA A 68 21.57 24.54 0.31
N LEU A 69 22.33 24.61 -0.79
CA LEU A 69 21.97 24.00 -2.07
C LEU A 69 21.96 22.46 -1.99
N TRP A 70 22.93 21.87 -1.30
CA TRP A 70 23.00 20.41 -1.13
C TRP A 70 21.91 19.87 -0.19
N ARG A 71 21.42 20.67 0.77
CA ARG A 71 20.24 20.32 1.57
C ARG A 71 18.96 20.20 0.73
N PHE A 72 18.77 21.10 -0.24
CA PHE A 72 17.63 21.00 -1.16
C PHE A 72 17.79 19.80 -2.11
N LEU A 73 18.98 19.64 -2.68
CA LEU A 73 19.21 18.63 -3.71
C LEU A 73 19.21 17.19 -3.15
N SER A 74 19.76 16.97 -1.95
CA SER A 74 19.74 15.67 -1.26
C SER A 74 18.32 15.18 -0.98
N LEU A 75 17.43 16.07 -0.52
CA LEU A 75 16.02 15.74 -0.33
C LEU A 75 15.34 15.40 -1.67
N GLY A 76 15.62 16.17 -2.72
CA GLY A 76 15.12 15.89 -4.08
C GLY A 76 15.55 14.51 -4.58
N TYR A 77 16.81 14.11 -4.35
CA TYR A 77 17.29 12.77 -4.68
C TYR A 77 16.68 11.69 -3.80
N ALA A 78 16.49 11.94 -2.50
CA ALA A 78 15.81 11.00 -1.61
C ALA A 78 14.36 10.74 -2.04
N LEU A 79 13.66 11.77 -2.52
CA LEU A 79 12.30 11.65 -3.07
C LEU A 79 12.23 10.84 -4.38
N MET A 80 13.35 10.64 -5.07
CA MET A 80 13.39 9.72 -6.23
C MET A 80 13.19 8.26 -5.82
N LEU A 81 13.23 7.91 -4.53
CA LEU A 81 12.82 6.59 -4.04
C LEU A 81 11.34 6.31 -4.32
N CYS A 82 10.47 7.33 -4.23
CA CYS A 82 9.03 7.19 -4.36
C CYS A 82 8.57 6.43 -5.62
N PRO A 83 9.03 6.76 -6.85
CA PRO A 83 8.64 6.02 -8.04
C PRO A 83 9.06 4.54 -8.02
N PHE A 84 10.19 4.18 -7.40
CA PHE A 84 10.58 2.76 -7.27
C PHE A 84 9.59 1.99 -6.38
N ILE A 85 9.20 2.59 -5.24
CA ILE A 85 8.20 2.00 -4.35
C ILE A 85 6.84 1.87 -5.03
N ILE A 86 6.44 2.85 -5.86
CA ILE A 86 5.22 2.79 -6.65
C ILE A 86 5.25 1.61 -7.63
N VAL A 87 6.37 1.37 -8.32
CA VAL A 87 6.52 0.22 -9.23
C VAL A 87 6.42 -1.10 -8.45
N LEU A 88 7.06 -1.21 -7.28
CA LEU A 88 6.93 -2.38 -6.40
C LEU A 88 5.46 -2.61 -5.98
N GLY A 89 4.77 -1.54 -5.57
CA GLY A 89 3.34 -1.58 -5.23
C GLY A 89 2.47 -2.02 -6.40
N GLY A 90 2.75 -1.52 -7.62
CA GLY A 90 2.08 -1.95 -8.84
C GLY A 90 2.28 -3.43 -9.16
N MET A 91 3.46 -3.99 -8.90
CA MET A 91 3.71 -5.43 -9.05
C MET A 91 2.89 -6.26 -8.05
N PHE A 92 2.78 -5.84 -6.79
CA PHE A 92 1.93 -6.52 -5.81
C PHE A 92 0.44 -6.37 -6.13
N PHE A 93 0.03 -5.24 -6.70
CA PHE A 93 -1.33 -5.05 -7.19
C PHE A 93 -1.65 -6.03 -8.33
N LEU A 94 -0.72 -6.20 -9.27
CA LEU A 94 -0.86 -7.18 -10.35
C LEU A 94 -0.91 -8.61 -9.80
N ALA A 95 -0.03 -8.96 -8.87
CA ALA A 95 -0.07 -10.26 -8.21
C ALA A 95 -1.43 -10.51 -7.53
N THR A 96 -1.97 -9.51 -6.83
CA THR A 96 -3.31 -9.58 -6.22
C THR A 96 -4.39 -9.83 -7.27
N ALA A 97 -4.30 -9.18 -8.44
CA ALA A 97 -5.26 -9.40 -9.53
C ALA A 97 -5.23 -10.84 -10.07
N LEU A 98 -4.07 -11.51 -10.06
CA LEU A 98 -3.94 -12.90 -10.51
C LEU A 98 -4.64 -13.89 -9.56
N PHE A 99 -4.67 -13.62 -8.25
CA PHE A 99 -5.29 -14.50 -7.25
C PHE A 99 -6.72 -14.11 -6.87
N PHE A 100 -7.20 -12.96 -7.34
CA PHE A 100 -8.47 -12.38 -6.93
C PHE A 100 -9.68 -13.31 -7.12
N LEU A 101 -9.79 -13.96 -8.27
CA LEU A 101 -10.94 -14.82 -8.58
C LEU A 101 -11.00 -16.04 -7.66
N ASP A 102 -9.86 -16.69 -7.42
CA ASP A 102 -9.77 -17.85 -6.54
C ASP A 102 -10.09 -17.49 -5.09
N ASP A 103 -9.61 -16.35 -4.61
CA ASP A 103 -9.84 -15.90 -3.24
C ASP A 103 -11.29 -15.46 -3.02
N ARG A 104 -11.89 -14.82 -4.01
CA ARG A 104 -13.32 -14.52 -4.00
C ARG A 104 -14.16 -15.80 -3.98
N GLU A 105 -13.84 -16.80 -4.80
CA GLU A 105 -14.58 -18.07 -4.82
C GLU A 105 -14.48 -18.79 -3.47
N LYS A 106 -13.31 -18.77 -2.82
CA LYS A 106 -13.14 -19.32 -1.46
C LYS A 106 -13.99 -18.59 -0.44
N ALA A 107 -14.08 -17.25 -0.51
CA ALA A 107 -14.91 -16.45 0.39
C ALA A 107 -16.40 -16.76 0.20
N GLU A 108 -16.87 -16.89 -1.04
CA GLU A 108 -18.25 -17.28 -1.37
C GLU A 108 -18.58 -18.70 -0.85
N LYS A 109 -17.67 -19.67 -1.05
CA LYS A 109 -17.82 -21.05 -0.51
C LYS A 109 -17.93 -21.08 1.01
N GLN A 110 -17.18 -20.24 1.72
CA GLN A 110 -17.28 -20.13 3.19
C GLN A 110 -18.64 -19.59 3.63
N LEU A 111 -19.22 -18.67 2.87
CA LEU A 111 -20.54 -18.11 3.14
C LEU A 111 -21.67 -19.12 2.89
N ALA A 112 -21.51 -19.97 1.88
CA ALA A 112 -22.49 -21.01 1.52
C ALA A 112 -22.48 -22.23 2.46
N ARG A 113 -21.46 -22.37 3.32
CA ARG A 113 -21.34 -23.51 4.22
C ARG A 113 -22.34 -23.38 5.37
N PRO A 114 -23.22 -24.38 5.61
CA PRO A 114 -24.18 -24.31 6.70
C PRO A 114 -23.44 -24.22 8.05
N PRO A 115 -24.01 -23.51 9.06
CA PRO A 115 -23.39 -23.42 10.37
C PRO A 115 -23.16 -24.82 10.90
N SER A 116 -21.90 -25.16 11.20
CA SER A 116 -21.57 -26.42 11.85
C SER A 116 -22.36 -26.47 13.16
N SER A 117 -23.24 -27.46 13.31
CA SER A 117 -23.95 -27.74 14.55
C SER A 117 -22.93 -27.77 15.69
N VAL A 118 -22.92 -26.72 16.51
CA VAL A 118 -22.15 -26.69 17.75
C VAL A 118 -22.76 -27.78 18.62
N ARG A 119 -22.11 -28.95 18.67
CA ARG A 119 -22.41 -29.94 19.71
C ARG A 119 -21.86 -29.36 21.00
N VAL A 120 -22.73 -28.67 21.74
CA VAL A 120 -22.54 -28.38 23.16
C VAL A 120 -22.70 -29.69 23.93
#